data_AF-A0A4Z2FGU7-F1
#
_entry.id   AF-A0A4Z2FGU7-F1
#
_cell.length_a   1.000
_cell.length_b   1.000
_cell.length_c   1.000
_cell.angle_alpha   90.00
_cell.angle_beta   90.00
_cell.angle_gamma   90.00
#
_symmetry.space_group_name_H-M   'P 1'
#
loop_
_entity.id
_entity.type
_entity.pdbx_description
1 polymer ?
#
loop_
_entity_poly.entity_id
_entity_poly.type
_entity_poly.pdbx_seq_one_letter_code
_entity_poly.pdbx_strand_id
1 'polypeptide(L)'
;MLTQDEELWQKELPPNVEALLASNLDPLASRSDRTKTGQDQPRDKTRAVSYRVPHNAAVQVYDYREKKARVLFGPDMVMLGPDEQFTMLSLSGDKPKRANVIKAICLLLGPDFFTDVITIETADHARLQLQLSYNWWNSNRIICSAVFGFDEKLAVRQSLRFSQNHLTISSVDIQSVEPVDQRTRDSLQKSVQLAIEITTNSQEAAARSMSSFIFLYLSSDSGLWPTESSASGSGLSQPFRPFFLNFVHHLPPPERFTSILGGIAVLGEEEEEGLG
;
A
#
# COMPACT_ATOMS: atom_id res chain seq x y z
N MET A 1 20.38 51.17 -15.88
CA MET A 1 21.05 51.28 -17.20
C MET A 1 22.46 50.77 -17.02
N LEU A 2 22.98 50.02 -17.98
CA LEU A 2 24.37 49.56 -17.98
C LEU A 2 25.30 50.77 -18.11
N THR A 3 26.47 50.70 -17.48
CA THR A 3 27.51 51.72 -17.66
C THR A 3 28.21 51.54 -19.01
N GLN A 4 29.03 52.51 -19.42
CA GLN A 4 29.74 52.51 -20.71
C GLN A 4 30.73 51.34 -20.88
N ASP A 5 31.17 50.74 -19.77
CA ASP A 5 32.15 49.65 -19.72
C ASP A 5 31.48 48.28 -19.45
N GLU A 6 30.15 48.23 -19.41
CA GLU A 6 29.36 47.02 -19.10
C GLU A 6 28.56 46.55 -20.30
N GLU A 7 28.63 45.24 -20.58
CA GLU A 7 27.84 44.57 -21.60
C GLU A 7 27.00 43.44 -21.00
N LEU A 8 25.88 43.11 -21.65
CA LEU A 8 25.06 41.98 -21.23
C LEU A 8 25.79 40.67 -21.49
N TRP A 9 26.10 39.96 -20.42
CA TRP A 9 26.72 38.64 -20.51
C TRP A 9 25.66 37.54 -20.69
N GLN A 10 25.92 36.61 -21.61
CA GLN A 10 25.05 35.46 -21.87
C GLN A 10 25.48 34.27 -21.02
N LYS A 11 24.57 33.77 -20.17
CA LYS A 11 24.81 32.57 -19.38
C LYS A 11 24.30 31.34 -20.12
N GLU A 12 25.20 30.40 -20.39
CA GLU A 12 24.83 29.12 -20.98
C GLU A 12 24.52 28.08 -19.89
N LEU A 13 23.46 27.31 -20.10
CA LEU A 13 23.08 26.20 -19.25
C LEU A 13 23.09 24.89 -20.04
N PRO A 14 23.25 23.74 -19.37
CA PRO A 14 23.08 22.46 -20.03
C PRO A 14 21.67 22.35 -20.66
N PRO A 15 21.53 21.78 -21.87
CA PRO A 15 20.26 21.78 -22.60
C PRO A 15 19.13 21.05 -21.84
N ASN A 16 19.48 20.02 -21.08
CA ASN A 16 18.54 19.33 -20.21
C ASN A 16 18.00 20.24 -19.08
N VAL A 17 18.82 21.13 -18.53
CA VAL A 17 18.42 22.07 -17.48
C VAL A 17 17.55 23.18 -18.09
N GLU A 18 17.89 23.65 -19.29
CA GLU A 18 17.07 24.62 -20.02
C GLU A 18 15.67 24.07 -20.31
N ALA A 19 15.58 22.83 -20.78
CA ALA A 19 14.31 22.15 -21.01
C ALA A 19 13.47 22.05 -19.72
N LEU A 20 14.11 21.73 -18.59
CA LEU A 20 13.44 21.62 -17.28
C LEU A 20 13.03 22.98 -16.69
N LEU A 21 13.70 24.07 -17.07
CA LEU A 21 13.29 25.43 -16.69
C LEU A 21 12.18 25.97 -17.60
N ALA A 22 12.16 25.58 -18.87
CA ALA A 22 11.14 25.96 -19.84
C ALA A 22 9.82 25.21 -19.60
N SER A 23 9.90 23.99 -19.07
CA SER A 23 8.75 23.30 -18.50
C SER A 23 8.26 24.06 -17.26
N ASN A 24 7.40 25.06 -17.45
CA ASN A 24 6.61 25.74 -16.38
C ASN A 24 5.64 24.77 -15.65
N LEU A 25 5.98 23.48 -15.56
CA LEU A 25 5.22 22.48 -14.85
C LEU A 25 5.58 22.56 -13.37
N ASP A 26 4.55 22.55 -12.53
CA ASP A 26 4.73 22.35 -11.10
C ASP A 26 5.21 20.90 -10.87
N PRO A 27 6.40 20.70 -10.28
CA PRO A 27 6.95 19.37 -10.00
C PRO A 27 6.05 18.47 -9.16
N LEU A 28 5.19 19.07 -8.31
CA LEU A 28 4.27 18.33 -7.47
C LEU A 28 3.01 17.92 -8.23
N ALA A 29 2.32 18.89 -8.84
CA ALA A 29 1.04 18.64 -9.52
C ALA A 29 1.18 17.88 -10.85
N SER A 30 2.31 18.04 -11.54
CA SER A 30 2.49 17.47 -12.89
C SER A 30 3.30 16.17 -12.91
N ARG A 31 3.51 15.53 -11.75
CA ARG A 31 4.34 14.32 -11.61
C ARG A 31 3.89 13.16 -12.53
N SER A 32 2.59 13.08 -12.80
CA SER A 32 1.96 12.06 -13.64
C SER A 32 1.97 12.40 -15.13
N ASP A 33 2.03 13.70 -15.46
CA ASP A 33 1.90 14.23 -16.81
C ASP A 33 3.26 14.32 -17.53
N ARG A 34 3.84 13.15 -17.82
CA ARG A 34 5.13 13.04 -18.51
C ARG A 34 5.11 13.48 -19.98
N THR A 35 3.93 13.64 -20.57
CA THR A 35 3.75 13.92 -22.00
C THR A 35 3.73 15.42 -22.30
N LYS A 36 3.61 16.28 -21.28
CA LYS A 36 3.62 17.74 -21.46
C LYS A 36 5.06 18.24 -21.51
N THR A 37 5.68 18.14 -22.68
CA THR A 37 6.87 18.95 -22.97
C THR A 37 6.47 20.41 -22.95
N GLY A 38 7.12 21.21 -22.11
CA GLY A 38 6.88 22.65 -22.02
C GLY A 38 6.96 23.30 -23.41
N GLN A 39 6.20 24.37 -23.62
CA GLN A 39 6.35 25.19 -24.81
C GLN A 39 7.82 25.62 -24.90
N ASP A 40 8.47 25.26 -26.01
CA ASP A 40 9.90 25.51 -26.26
C ASP A 40 10.10 26.99 -26.64
N GLN A 41 9.74 27.89 -25.71
CA GLN A 41 10.01 29.30 -25.90
C GLN A 41 11.51 29.53 -25.67
N PRO A 42 12.22 30.12 -26.64
CA PRO A 42 13.65 30.36 -26.51
C PRO A 42 13.89 31.32 -25.34
N ARG A 43 14.68 30.84 -24.38
CA ARG A 43 15.04 31.60 -23.18
C ARG A 43 15.97 32.74 -23.57
N ASP A 44 15.71 33.93 -23.03
CA ASP A 44 16.68 35.02 -23.04
C ASP A 44 17.88 34.69 -22.14
N LYS A 45 19.05 34.47 -22.76
CA LYS A 45 20.31 34.11 -22.10
C LYS A 45 20.92 35.24 -21.27
N THR A 46 20.52 36.49 -21.52
CA THR A 46 21.05 37.67 -20.81
C THR A 46 20.34 37.92 -19.48
N ARG A 47 19.13 37.36 -19.31
CA ARG A 47 18.37 37.46 -18.07
C ARG A 47 18.87 36.48 -17.03
N ALA A 48 18.92 36.94 -15.79
CA ALA A 48 19.27 36.11 -14.65
C ALA A 48 18.39 34.86 -14.58
N VAL A 49 19.03 33.71 -14.32
CA VAL A 49 18.34 32.44 -14.12
C VAL A 49 17.72 32.42 -12.75
N SER A 50 16.40 32.59 -12.69
CA SER A 50 15.60 32.42 -11.48
C SER A 50 14.77 31.14 -11.57
N TYR A 51 14.70 30.38 -10.47
CA TYR A 51 13.82 29.23 -10.31
C TYR A 51 13.04 29.36 -9.00
N ARG A 52 11.72 29.16 -9.06
CA ARG A 52 10.86 29.13 -7.86
C ARG A 52 10.87 27.72 -7.30
N VAL A 53 11.45 27.53 -6.11
CA VAL A 53 11.48 26.22 -5.47
C VAL A 53 10.11 25.95 -4.84
N PRO A 54 9.44 24.83 -5.16
CA PRO A 54 8.16 24.48 -4.54
C PRO A 54 8.28 24.25 -3.03
N HIS A 55 7.13 24.30 -2.34
CA HIS A 55 7.07 23.90 -0.94
C HIS A 55 7.58 22.47 -0.74
N ASN A 56 8.25 22.23 0.39
CA ASN A 56 8.86 20.92 0.71
C ASN A 56 9.76 20.38 -0.41
N ALA A 57 10.42 21.25 -1.16
CA ALA A 57 11.42 20.86 -2.13
C ALA A 57 12.79 21.45 -1.78
N ALA A 58 13.84 20.80 -2.25
CA ALA A 58 15.21 21.29 -2.16
C ALA A 58 15.80 21.39 -3.56
N VAL A 59 16.55 22.45 -3.82
CA VAL A 59 17.36 22.59 -5.04
C VAL A 59 18.81 22.70 -4.63
N GLN A 60 19.67 21.98 -5.35
CA GLN A 60 21.11 22.08 -5.19
C GLN A 60 21.70 22.98 -6.28
N VAL A 61 22.45 23.97 -5.84
CA VAL A 61 23.21 24.88 -6.69
C VAL A 61 24.70 24.65 -6.44
N TYR A 62 25.46 24.50 -7.51
CA TYR A 62 26.91 24.31 -7.46
C TYR A 62 27.61 25.52 -8.06
N ASP A 63 28.45 26.18 -7.27
CA ASP A 63 29.36 27.23 -7.72
C ASP A 63 30.65 26.59 -8.24
N TYR A 64 30.95 26.76 -9.53
CA TYR A 64 32.14 26.21 -10.16
C TYR A 64 33.42 26.98 -9.84
N ARG A 65 33.30 28.27 -9.55
CA ARG A 65 34.44 29.13 -9.22
C ARG A 65 34.91 28.87 -7.79
N GLU A 66 33.96 28.81 -6.84
CA GLU A 66 34.26 28.50 -5.44
C GLU A 66 34.34 27.01 -5.12
N LYS A 67 33.89 26.14 -6.05
CA LYS A 67 33.76 24.68 -5.86
C LYS A 67 32.93 24.32 -4.63
N LYS A 68 31.86 25.07 -4.38
CA LYS A 68 30.95 24.87 -3.26
C LYS A 68 29.55 24.55 -3.75
N ALA A 69 28.91 23.59 -3.10
CA ALA A 69 27.50 23.32 -3.27
C ALA A 69 26.71 23.99 -2.14
N ARG A 70 25.61 24.65 -2.47
CA ARG A 70 24.60 25.09 -1.51
C ARG A 70 23.25 24.47 -1.84
N VAL A 71 22.52 24.09 -0.80
CA VAL A 71 21.17 23.54 -0.90
C VAL A 71 20.20 24.61 -0.43
N LEU A 72 19.17 24.87 -1.23
CA LEU A 72 18.16 25.88 -0.97
C LEU A 72 16.82 25.17 -0.84
N PHE A 73 16.08 25.48 0.23
CA PHE A 73 14.80 24.88 0.52
C PHE A 73 13.67 25.83 0.10
N GLY A 74 12.60 25.28 -0.47
CA GLY A 74 11.42 26.04 -0.82
C GLY A 74 10.61 26.48 0.42
N PRO A 75 9.76 27.51 0.32
CA PRO A 75 9.26 28.13 -0.92
C PRO A 75 10.02 29.41 -1.33
N ASP A 76 11.35 29.37 -1.38
CA ASP A 76 12.16 30.51 -1.80
C ASP A 76 12.44 30.52 -3.32
N MET A 77 12.67 31.73 -3.85
CA MET A 77 13.15 31.92 -5.22
C MET A 77 14.67 31.92 -5.23
N VAL A 78 15.23 31.04 -6.06
CA VAL A 78 16.68 30.92 -6.22
C VAL A 78 17.11 31.61 -7.49
N MET A 79 18.09 32.51 -7.36
CA MET A 79 18.75 33.16 -8.49
C MET A 79 20.19 32.67 -8.58
N LEU A 80 20.59 32.20 -9.76
CA LEU A 80 21.97 31.75 -10.00
C LEU A 80 22.90 32.95 -10.17
N GLY A 81 24.07 32.87 -9.53
CA GLY A 81 25.23 33.71 -9.84
C GLY A 81 25.87 33.37 -11.20
N PRO A 82 26.86 34.14 -11.65
CA PRO A 82 27.52 33.94 -12.95
C PRO A 82 28.14 32.55 -13.13
N ASP A 83 28.82 32.05 -12.08
CA ASP A 83 29.54 30.76 -12.10
C ASP A 83 28.73 29.61 -11.44
N GLU A 84 27.48 29.86 -11.05
CA GLU A 84 26.62 28.86 -10.42
C GLU A 84 25.78 28.07 -11.43
N GLN A 85 25.56 26.77 -11.21
CA GLN A 85 24.60 25.99 -12.00
C GLN A 85 23.71 25.12 -11.11
N PHE A 86 22.52 24.79 -11.63
CA PHE A 86 21.67 23.78 -11.01
C PHE A 86 22.26 22.38 -11.18
N THR A 87 22.27 21.62 -10.10
CA THR A 87 22.56 20.19 -10.17
C THR A 87 21.30 19.45 -10.62
N MET A 88 21.39 18.74 -11.75
CA MET A 88 20.28 17.90 -12.21
C MET A 88 20.26 16.58 -11.44
N LEU A 89 19.08 16.22 -10.98
CA LEU A 89 18.80 14.94 -10.35
C LEU A 89 18.27 13.96 -11.39
N SER A 90 18.81 12.75 -11.35
CA SER A 90 18.37 11.63 -12.19
C SER A 90 17.78 10.56 -11.27
N LEU A 91 16.45 10.52 -11.22
CA LEU A 91 15.68 9.67 -10.33
C LEU A 91 15.07 8.49 -11.09
N SER A 92 14.90 7.38 -10.38
CA SER A 92 14.21 6.21 -10.92
C SER A 92 12.71 6.50 -11.09
N GLY A 93 12.12 6.01 -12.18
CA GLY A 93 10.71 6.18 -12.51
C GLY A 93 10.10 4.92 -13.11
N ASP A 94 8.84 4.98 -13.53
CA ASP A 94 8.08 3.85 -14.12
C ASP A 94 7.68 2.75 -13.12
N LYS A 95 6.90 1.79 -13.64
CA LYS A 95 6.44 0.54 -13.04
C LYS A 95 6.68 -0.57 -14.08
N PRO A 96 7.67 -1.47 -13.91
CA PRO A 96 8.66 -1.54 -12.83
C PRO A 96 9.62 -0.35 -12.83
N LYS A 97 10.23 -0.05 -11.67
CA LYS A 97 11.18 1.06 -11.53
C LYS A 97 12.41 0.88 -12.42
N ARG A 98 12.64 1.86 -13.29
CA ARG A 98 13.81 1.97 -14.17
C ARG A 98 14.67 3.13 -13.70
N ALA A 99 15.98 2.96 -13.75
CA ALA A 99 16.93 4.01 -13.38
C ALA A 99 16.90 5.16 -14.40
N ASN A 100 17.18 6.38 -13.94
CA ASN A 100 17.41 7.56 -14.77
C ASN A 100 16.25 7.99 -15.68
N VAL A 101 15.01 7.66 -15.32
CA VAL A 101 13.83 8.05 -16.12
C VAL A 101 13.37 9.46 -15.81
N ILE A 102 13.40 9.86 -14.54
CA ILE A 102 12.91 11.17 -14.10
C ILE A 102 14.10 12.11 -13.96
N LYS A 103 14.13 13.15 -14.78
CA LYS A 103 15.10 14.26 -14.65
C LYS A 103 14.42 15.43 -13.96
N ALA A 104 15.02 15.94 -12.90
CA ALA A 104 14.45 17.03 -12.12
C ALA A 104 15.54 18.00 -11.64
N ILE A 105 15.16 19.28 -11.45
CA ILE A 105 16.03 20.30 -10.84
C ILE A 105 15.85 20.32 -9.31
N CYS A 106 14.63 20.07 -8.84
CA CYS A 106 14.31 20.02 -7.42
C CYS A 106 14.05 18.58 -6.95
N LEU A 107 14.44 18.32 -5.70
CA LEU A 107 14.10 17.11 -4.97
C LEU A 107 12.90 17.40 -4.08
N LEU A 108 11.81 16.66 -4.27
CA LEU A 108 10.70 16.68 -3.32
C LEU A 108 11.14 16.00 -2.03
N LEU A 109 10.84 16.63 -0.90
CA LEU A 109 11.17 16.13 0.43
C LEU A 109 9.98 15.41 1.09
N GLY A 110 8.82 15.36 0.43
CA GLY A 110 7.63 14.70 0.95
C GLY A 110 6.86 15.53 2.00
N PRO A 111 5.86 14.94 2.68
CA PRO A 111 5.43 13.54 2.60
C PRO A 111 4.86 13.18 1.22
N ASP A 112 5.19 12.01 0.70
CA ASP A 112 4.78 11.54 -0.63
C ASP A 112 4.86 10.00 -0.68
N PHE A 113 4.39 9.40 -1.76
CA PHE A 113 4.52 7.97 -2.02
C PHE A 113 5.09 7.70 -3.41
N PHE A 114 5.71 6.55 -3.60
CA PHE A 114 6.03 6.05 -4.94
C PHE A 114 5.64 4.59 -5.05
N THR A 115 5.24 4.20 -6.25
CA THR A 115 4.75 2.86 -6.53
C THR A 115 5.75 2.08 -7.36
N ASP A 116 5.89 0.78 -7.11
CA ASP A 116 6.78 -0.12 -7.85
C ASP A 116 6.11 -1.47 -8.09
N VAL A 117 6.62 -2.20 -9.07
CA VAL A 117 6.21 -3.56 -9.40
C VAL A 117 7.45 -4.44 -9.33
N ILE A 118 7.48 -5.35 -8.37
CA ILE A 118 8.60 -6.28 -8.18
C ILE A 118 8.12 -7.72 -8.41
N THR A 119 8.96 -8.53 -9.05
CA THR A 119 8.73 -9.97 -9.17
C THR A 119 9.61 -10.68 -8.16
N ILE A 120 8.99 -11.44 -7.26
CA ILE A 120 9.67 -12.24 -6.26
C ILE A 120 9.44 -13.72 -6.51
N GLU A 121 10.34 -14.55 -5.99
CA GLU A 121 10.19 -15.98 -5.93
C GLU A 121 10.07 -16.39 -4.47
N THR A 122 9.01 -17.13 -4.16
CA THR A 122 8.78 -17.69 -2.81
C THR A 122 9.65 -18.94 -2.59
N ALA A 123 9.77 -19.40 -1.34
CA ALA A 123 10.50 -20.63 -1.03
C ALA A 123 9.94 -21.87 -1.76
N ASP A 124 8.65 -21.83 -2.10
CA ASP A 124 7.96 -22.89 -2.85
C ASP A 124 8.12 -22.72 -4.37
N HIS A 125 9.09 -21.91 -4.82
CA HIS A 125 9.35 -21.57 -6.22
C HIS A 125 8.17 -20.93 -6.96
N ALA A 126 7.14 -20.47 -6.26
CA ALA A 126 6.05 -19.72 -6.88
C ALA A 126 6.52 -18.28 -7.15
N ARG A 127 6.40 -17.86 -8.41
CA ARG A 127 6.71 -16.50 -8.85
C ARG A 127 5.50 -15.59 -8.67
N LEU A 128 5.69 -14.54 -7.88
CA LEU A 128 4.65 -13.56 -7.57
C LEU A 128 5.09 -12.18 -8.03
N GLN A 129 4.17 -11.45 -8.63
CA GLN A 129 4.34 -10.04 -8.96
C GLN A 129 3.58 -9.21 -7.94
N LEU A 130 4.31 -8.35 -7.23
CA LEU A 130 3.75 -7.48 -6.21
C LEU A 130 3.73 -6.05 -6.72
N GLN A 131 2.56 -5.42 -6.61
CA GLN A 131 2.43 -3.99 -6.76
C GLN A 131 2.53 -3.36 -5.37
N LEU A 132 3.58 -2.58 -5.14
CA LEU A 132 3.89 -1.98 -3.85
C LEU A 132 3.76 -0.46 -3.94
N SER A 133 3.26 0.15 -2.87
CA SER A 133 3.32 1.59 -2.63
C SER A 133 4.18 1.86 -1.40
N TYR A 134 5.21 2.67 -1.55
CA TYR A 134 6.11 3.06 -0.47
C TYR A 134 5.77 4.47 -0.04
N ASN A 135 5.35 4.64 1.21
CA ASN A 135 5.12 5.95 1.80
C ASN A 135 6.43 6.45 2.39
N TRP A 136 6.85 7.67 2.01
CA TRP A 136 8.16 8.21 2.35
C TRP A 136 8.12 9.71 2.64
N TRP A 137 9.13 10.14 3.38
CA TRP A 137 9.35 11.53 3.75
C TRP A 137 10.84 11.77 4.06
N ASN A 138 11.32 12.95 3.70
CA ASN A 138 12.65 13.48 3.99
C ASN A 138 12.48 14.64 4.99
N SER A 139 12.76 14.38 6.25
CA SER A 139 12.55 15.35 7.32
C SER A 139 13.65 16.42 7.34
N ASN A 140 13.32 17.69 7.09
CA ASN A 140 14.27 18.82 7.17
C ASN A 140 14.56 19.28 8.62
N ARG A 141 13.67 18.99 9.59
CA ARG A 141 13.81 19.42 11.01
C ARG A 141 14.06 18.30 12.03
N ILE A 142 14.05 17.03 11.60
CA ILE A 142 14.17 15.84 12.48
C ILE A 142 15.58 15.20 12.42
N ILE A 143 16.44 15.66 11.51
CA ILE A 143 17.85 15.19 11.41
C ILE A 143 18.65 15.55 12.68
N CYS A 144 18.21 16.55 13.46
CA CYS A 144 18.84 16.90 14.74
C CYS A 144 18.18 16.24 15.98
N SER A 145 17.10 15.46 15.81
CA SER A 145 16.34 14.85 16.92
C SER A 145 16.10 13.34 16.81
N ALA A 146 16.58 12.67 15.75
CA ALA A 146 16.57 11.20 15.64
C ALA A 146 17.69 10.56 16.50
N VAL A 147 17.65 10.96 17.77
CA VAL A 147 18.51 10.77 18.93
C VAL A 147 18.15 9.49 19.69
N PHE A 148 17.49 8.50 19.10
CA PHE A 148 17.29 7.22 19.81
C PHE A 148 17.53 6.01 18.92
N GLY A 149 18.79 5.56 18.93
CA GLY A 149 19.16 4.25 19.46
C GLY A 149 18.72 2.99 18.70
N PHE A 150 19.55 1.96 18.80
CA PHE A 150 19.15 0.58 18.52
C PHE A 150 18.06 0.16 19.52
N ASP A 151 17.16 -0.75 19.11
CA ASP A 151 16.49 -1.59 20.09
C ASP A 151 17.16 -2.97 20.08
N GLU A 152 17.68 -3.38 21.23
CA GLU A 152 18.31 -4.69 21.51
C GLU A 152 17.25 -5.81 21.72
N LYS A 153 15.96 -5.54 21.47
CA LYS A 153 14.85 -6.38 21.96
C LYS A 153 13.99 -7.08 20.90
N LEU A 154 14.50 -7.34 19.70
CA LEU A 154 13.75 -8.11 18.67
C LEU A 154 12.36 -7.53 18.30
N ALA A 155 12.14 -6.23 18.49
CA ALA A 155 10.89 -5.57 18.10
C ALA A 155 10.95 -5.07 16.64
N VAL A 156 9.82 -5.18 15.94
CA VAL A 156 9.68 -4.72 14.54
C VAL A 156 9.87 -3.21 14.48
N ARG A 157 10.87 -2.74 13.72
CA ARG A 157 11.10 -1.31 13.48
C ARG A 157 9.94 -0.74 12.69
N GLN A 158 9.31 0.32 13.22
CA GLN A 158 8.15 0.97 12.59
C GLN A 158 8.48 1.76 11.31
N SER A 159 9.76 1.95 10.97
CA SER A 159 10.18 2.63 9.74
C SER A 159 11.57 2.16 9.29
N LEU A 160 11.80 2.10 7.98
CA LEU A 160 13.11 1.83 7.41
C LEU A 160 13.81 3.15 7.07
N ARG A 161 14.96 3.42 7.69
CA ARG A 161 15.77 4.62 7.42
C ARG A 161 17.07 4.25 6.71
N PHE A 162 17.34 4.89 5.59
CA PHE A 162 18.63 4.82 4.91
C PHE A 162 19.60 5.84 5.54
N SER A 163 20.76 5.37 5.98
CA SER A 163 21.72 6.23 6.70
C SER A 163 22.39 7.27 5.79
N GLN A 164 22.49 6.99 4.49
CA GLN A 164 23.24 7.79 3.52
C GLN A 164 22.50 9.06 3.07
N ASN A 165 21.19 8.97 2.89
CA ASN A 165 20.35 10.08 2.40
C ASN A 165 19.22 10.44 3.37
N HIS A 166 19.13 9.75 4.51
CA HIS A 166 18.08 9.91 5.51
C HIS A 166 16.66 9.71 4.99
N LEU A 167 16.50 9.08 3.83
CA LEU A 167 15.20 8.66 3.33
C LEU A 167 14.57 7.71 4.35
N THR A 168 13.38 8.07 4.79
CA THR A 168 12.62 7.26 5.75
C THR A 168 11.38 6.73 5.04
N ILE A 169 11.29 5.41 4.93
CA ILE A 169 10.08 4.71 4.49
C ILE A 169 9.24 4.45 5.74
N SER A 170 8.06 5.08 5.81
CA SER A 170 7.15 4.98 6.95
C SER A 170 6.30 3.72 6.88
N SER A 171 5.79 3.38 5.70
CA SER A 171 5.02 2.16 5.47
C SER A 171 5.18 1.68 4.03
N VAL A 172 4.92 0.39 3.84
CA VAL A 172 4.87 -0.24 2.53
C VAL A 172 3.51 -0.91 2.41
N ASP A 173 2.69 -0.40 1.51
CA ASP A 173 1.34 -0.90 1.27
C ASP A 173 1.37 -1.83 0.05
N ILE A 174 0.87 -3.06 0.21
CA ILE A 174 0.75 -4.03 -0.88
C ILE A 174 -0.58 -3.75 -1.58
N GLN A 175 -0.53 -3.26 -2.82
CA GLN A 175 -1.71 -2.94 -3.61
C GLN A 175 -2.31 -4.17 -4.28
N SER A 176 -1.44 -5.05 -4.79
CA SER A 176 -1.85 -6.28 -5.47
C SER A 176 -0.74 -7.33 -5.40
N VAL A 177 -1.14 -8.60 -5.35
CA VAL A 177 -0.27 -9.76 -5.45
C VAL A 177 -0.84 -10.69 -6.52
N GLU A 178 -0.10 -10.88 -7.61
CA GLU A 178 -0.54 -11.71 -8.72
C GLU A 178 0.46 -12.83 -9.00
N PRO A 179 -0.01 -14.08 -9.22
CA PRO A 179 0.87 -15.14 -9.72
C PRO A 179 1.28 -14.84 -11.16
N VAL A 180 2.58 -14.93 -11.42
CA VAL A 180 3.17 -14.73 -12.76
C VAL A 180 2.85 -15.91 -13.68
N ASP A 181 2.88 -17.13 -13.14
CA ASP A 181 2.67 -18.35 -13.92
C ASP A 181 1.18 -18.69 -14.04
N GLN A 182 0.71 -18.86 -15.29
CA GLN A 182 -0.70 -19.18 -15.58
C GLN A 182 -1.14 -20.49 -14.89
N ARG A 183 -0.28 -21.51 -14.85
CA ARG A 183 -0.58 -22.78 -14.19
C ARG A 183 -0.88 -22.60 -12.70
N THR A 184 -0.14 -21.72 -12.03
CA THR A 184 -0.32 -21.43 -10.60
C THR A 184 -1.65 -20.70 -10.40
N ARG A 185 -1.99 -19.76 -11.30
CA ARG A 185 -3.28 -19.07 -11.31
C ARG A 185 -4.45 -20.04 -11.47
N ASP A 186 -4.40 -20.92 -12.46
CA ASP A 186 -5.45 -21.91 -12.72
C ASP A 186 -5.61 -22.89 -11.55
N SER A 187 -4.50 -23.26 -10.91
CA SER A 187 -4.51 -24.15 -9.73
C SER A 187 -5.14 -23.47 -8.52
N LEU A 188 -4.83 -22.18 -8.29
CA LEU A 188 -5.47 -21.37 -7.25
C LEU A 188 -6.96 -21.21 -7.50
N GLN A 189 -7.37 -20.95 -8.75
CA GLN A 189 -8.80 -20.81 -9.10
C GLN A 189 -9.59 -22.10 -8.82
N LYS A 190 -9.02 -23.27 -9.19
CA LYS A 190 -9.63 -24.57 -8.86
C LYS A 190 -9.73 -24.79 -7.36
N SER A 191 -8.71 -24.38 -6.60
CA SER A 191 -8.73 -24.50 -5.14
C SER A 191 -9.81 -23.64 -4.50
N VAL A 192 -10.03 -22.41 -4.99
CA VAL A 192 -11.12 -21.54 -4.51
C VAL A 192 -12.49 -22.15 -4.81
N GLN A 193 -12.68 -22.70 -6.02
CA GLN A 193 -13.93 -23.37 -6.39
C GLN A 193 -14.24 -24.56 -5.47
N LEU A 194 -13.25 -25.42 -5.21
CA LEU A 194 -13.40 -26.55 -4.29
C LEU A 194 -13.70 -26.09 -2.87
N ALA A 195 -13.09 -25.00 -2.39
CA ALA A 195 -13.38 -24.46 -1.06
C ALA A 195 -14.86 -24.00 -0.95
N ILE A 196 -15.38 -23.33 -1.98
CA ILE A 196 -16.79 -22.94 -2.04
C ILE A 196 -17.70 -24.18 -2.05
N GLU A 197 -17.37 -25.19 -2.84
CA GLU A 197 -18.14 -26.44 -2.88
C GLU A 197 -18.16 -27.16 -1.54
N ILE A 198 -17.01 -27.27 -0.86
CA ILE A 198 -16.89 -27.88 0.47
C ILE A 198 -17.73 -27.11 1.49
N THR A 199 -17.66 -25.78 1.50
CA THR A 199 -18.44 -24.96 2.43
C THR A 199 -19.95 -25.10 2.16
N THR A 200 -20.36 -25.15 0.89
CA THR A 200 -21.76 -25.34 0.49
C THR A 200 -22.28 -26.72 0.91
N ASN A 201 -21.54 -27.79 0.59
CA ASN A 201 -21.89 -29.15 0.96
C ASN A 201 -21.93 -29.34 2.48
N SER A 202 -21.01 -28.70 3.22
CA SER A 202 -21.01 -28.71 4.68
C SER A 202 -22.23 -28.01 5.26
N GLN A 203 -22.63 -26.86 4.70
CA GLN A 203 -23.84 -26.15 5.12
C GLN A 203 -25.10 -26.96 4.82
N GLU A 204 -25.18 -27.58 3.64
CA GLU A 204 -26.31 -28.43 3.27
C GLU A 204 -26.41 -29.67 4.18
N ALA A 205 -25.30 -30.35 4.46
CA ALA A 205 -25.28 -31.49 5.37
C ALA A 205 -25.72 -31.11 6.80
N ALA A 206 -25.33 -29.93 7.29
CA ALA A 206 -25.78 -29.42 8.58
C ALA A 206 -27.28 -29.10 8.58
N ALA A 207 -27.79 -28.44 7.53
CA ALA A 207 -29.21 -28.13 7.38
C ALA A 207 -30.07 -29.39 7.29
N ARG A 208 -29.60 -30.40 6.54
CA ARG A 208 -30.25 -31.73 6.46
C ARG A 208 -30.26 -32.42 7.82
N SER A 209 -29.14 -32.42 8.54
CA SER A 209 -29.03 -33.03 9.87
C SER A 209 -29.96 -32.36 10.88
N MET A 210 -30.02 -31.01 10.89
CA MET A 210 -30.95 -30.26 11.73
C MET A 210 -32.41 -30.53 11.36
N SER A 211 -32.73 -30.55 10.06
CA SER A 211 -34.09 -30.87 9.59
C SER A 211 -34.51 -32.28 9.97
N SER A 212 -33.64 -33.28 9.80
CA SER A 212 -33.89 -34.67 10.22
C SER A 212 -34.04 -34.77 11.73
N PHE A 213 -33.24 -34.04 12.51
CA PHE A 213 -33.37 -34.00 13.97
C PHE A 213 -34.71 -33.41 14.40
N ILE A 214 -35.12 -32.27 13.82
CA ILE A 214 -36.43 -31.65 14.07
C ILE A 214 -37.57 -32.59 13.65
N PHE A 215 -37.45 -33.27 12.51
CA PHE A 215 -38.45 -34.23 12.03
C PHE A 215 -38.62 -35.43 12.96
N LEU A 216 -37.52 -35.99 13.47
CA LEU A 216 -37.56 -37.08 14.46
C LEU A 216 -38.11 -36.61 15.80
N TYR A 217 -37.81 -35.37 16.20
CA TYR A 217 -38.35 -34.76 17.41
C TYR A 217 -39.87 -34.58 17.33
N LEU A 218 -40.38 -34.01 16.22
CA LEU A 218 -41.81 -33.83 15.97
C LEU A 218 -42.55 -35.16 15.79
N SER A 219 -41.91 -36.16 15.18
CA SER A 219 -42.49 -37.51 15.01
C SER A 219 -42.54 -38.31 16.31
N SER A 220 -41.68 -37.99 17.28
CA SER A 220 -41.70 -38.60 18.62
C SER A 220 -42.79 -38.01 19.52
N ASP A 221 -43.25 -36.79 19.24
CA ASP A 221 -44.36 -36.12 19.95
C ASP A 221 -45.75 -36.50 19.39
N SER A 222 -45.84 -37.03 18.17
CA SER A 222 -47.06 -37.68 17.66
C SER A 222 -47.19 -39.11 18.22
N GLY A 223 -47.59 -39.19 19.49
CA GLY A 223 -47.69 -40.43 20.25
C GLY A 223 -48.55 -41.53 19.60
N LEU A 224 -47.91 -42.66 19.34
CA LEU A 224 -48.51 -44.00 19.38
C LEU A 224 -47.56 -44.90 20.19
N TRP A 225 -47.52 -44.67 21.50
CA TRP A 225 -47.01 -45.67 22.43
C TRP A 225 -48.20 -46.56 22.84
N PRO A 226 -48.12 -47.90 22.74
CA PRO A 226 -49.16 -48.76 23.27
C PRO A 226 -49.18 -48.64 24.80
N THR A 227 -50.35 -48.32 25.35
CA THR A 227 -50.56 -48.32 26.80
C THR A 227 -50.54 -49.76 27.31
N GLU A 228 -49.57 -50.09 28.16
CA GLU A 228 -49.52 -51.37 28.88
C GLU A 228 -50.75 -51.49 29.79
N SER A 229 -51.64 -52.42 29.46
CA SER A 229 -52.64 -52.95 30.39
C SER A 229 -52.04 -54.11 31.19
N SER A 230 -51.85 -53.86 32.50
CA SER A 230 -51.97 -54.83 33.60
C SER A 230 -51.28 -56.20 33.46
N ALA A 231 -50.12 -56.36 34.09
CA ALA A 231 -49.73 -57.62 34.72
C ALA A 231 -48.77 -57.38 35.89
N SER A 232 -49.23 -57.78 37.08
CA SER A 232 -48.48 -57.87 38.32
C SER A 232 -47.26 -58.79 38.18
N GLY A 233 -46.07 -58.29 38.51
CA GLY A 233 -44.86 -59.10 38.59
C GLY A 233 -43.68 -58.30 39.17
N SER A 234 -43.34 -58.59 40.41
CA SER A 234 -42.21 -58.05 41.14
C SER A 234 -40.87 -58.35 40.46
N GLY A 235 -40.03 -57.33 40.23
CA GLY A 235 -38.61 -57.51 39.91
C GLY A 235 -37.99 -56.39 39.08
N LEU A 236 -37.23 -55.51 39.73
CA LEU A 236 -36.08 -54.74 39.21
C LEU A 236 -36.06 -54.37 37.69
N SER A 237 -36.44 -53.14 37.33
CA SER A 237 -35.60 -52.26 36.49
C SER A 237 -36.21 -50.84 36.43
N GLN A 238 -35.37 -49.82 36.59
CA GLN A 238 -35.73 -48.42 36.37
C GLN A 238 -35.73 -48.12 34.87
N PRO A 239 -36.68 -47.36 34.30
CA PRO A 239 -36.58 -46.93 32.92
C PRO A 239 -35.61 -45.75 32.78
N PHE A 240 -34.65 -45.92 31.87
CA PHE A 240 -33.70 -44.94 31.37
C PHE A 240 -34.39 -43.63 30.92
N ARG A 241 -34.48 -42.65 31.81
CA ARG A 241 -34.53 -41.22 31.48
C ARG A 241 -33.59 -40.52 32.47
N PRO A 242 -32.28 -40.44 32.14
CA PRO A 242 -31.76 -39.13 31.70
C PRO A 242 -30.47 -39.26 30.85
N PHE A 243 -30.58 -39.26 29.53
CA PHE A 243 -29.41 -38.98 28.65
C PHE A 243 -29.66 -37.82 27.68
N PHE A 244 -30.90 -37.35 27.57
CA PHE A 244 -31.29 -36.34 26.59
C PHE A 244 -31.01 -34.89 27.03
N LEU A 245 -30.83 -34.61 28.33
CA LEU A 245 -30.58 -33.24 28.78
C LEU A 245 -29.10 -32.81 28.75
N ASN A 246 -28.15 -33.75 28.69
CA ASN A 246 -26.72 -33.41 28.76
C ASN A 246 -26.08 -33.09 27.41
N PHE A 247 -26.71 -33.42 26.27
CA PHE A 247 -26.13 -33.14 24.96
C PHE A 247 -26.49 -31.74 24.43
N VAL A 248 -27.59 -31.15 24.93
CA VAL A 248 -28.00 -29.77 24.58
C VAL A 248 -27.01 -28.73 25.13
N HIS A 249 -26.26 -29.05 26.19
CA HIS A 249 -25.24 -28.17 26.77
C HIS A 249 -23.84 -28.29 26.15
N HIS A 250 -23.62 -29.17 25.16
CA HIS A 250 -22.32 -29.36 24.50
C HIS A 250 -22.29 -28.97 23.02
N LEU A 251 -23.39 -28.44 22.49
CA LEU A 251 -23.35 -27.71 21.23
C LEU A 251 -22.80 -26.29 21.49
N PRO A 252 -21.70 -25.87 20.85
CA PRO A 252 -21.24 -24.50 20.97
C PRO A 252 -22.35 -23.56 20.45
N PRO A 253 -22.68 -22.47 21.18
CA PRO A 253 -23.67 -21.52 20.70
C PRO A 253 -23.21 -20.88 19.39
N PRO A 254 -24.15 -20.53 18.48
CA PRO A 254 -23.84 -20.00 17.14
C PRO A 254 -23.07 -18.67 17.14
N GLU A 255 -22.87 -18.05 18.31
CA GLU A 255 -22.19 -16.75 18.44
C GLU A 255 -20.65 -16.81 18.42
N ARG A 256 -20.03 -18.00 18.31
CA ARG A 256 -18.56 -18.12 18.14
C ARG A 256 -18.07 -18.23 16.70
N PHE A 257 -18.96 -18.28 15.72
CA PHE A 257 -18.56 -18.30 14.29
C PHE A 257 -18.67 -16.94 13.61
N THR A 258 -19.39 -15.97 14.20
CA THR A 258 -19.44 -14.59 13.69
C THR A 258 -18.11 -13.84 13.85
N SER A 259 -17.22 -14.26 14.76
CA SER A 259 -15.89 -13.64 14.91
C SER A 259 -14.89 -14.02 13.82
N ILE A 260 -15.15 -15.10 13.06
CA ILE A 260 -14.30 -15.47 11.90
C ILE A 260 -14.77 -14.73 10.64
N LEU A 261 -16.06 -14.39 10.56
CA LEU A 261 -16.60 -13.52 9.51
C LEU A 261 -16.23 -12.04 9.69
N GLY A 262 -16.08 -11.56 10.94
CA GLY A 262 -15.61 -10.20 11.22
C GLY A 262 -14.15 -9.92 10.82
N GLY A 263 -13.35 -10.97 10.55
CA GLY A 263 -11.95 -10.82 10.11
C GLY A 263 -11.76 -10.79 8.60
N ILE A 264 -12.78 -11.14 7.81
CA ILE A 264 -12.71 -11.17 6.33
C ILE A 264 -13.62 -10.09 5.72
N ALA A 265 -14.63 -9.61 6.44
CA ALA A 265 -15.57 -8.57 5.97
C ALA A 265 -15.06 -7.11 6.05
N VAL A 266 -13.77 -6.87 6.33
CA VAL A 266 -13.18 -5.51 6.35
C VAL A 266 -12.47 -5.17 5.03
N LEU A 267 -12.52 -6.03 4.01
CA LEU A 267 -11.88 -5.78 2.71
C LEU A 267 -12.84 -5.91 1.53
N GLY A 268 -13.96 -5.19 1.58
CA GLY A 268 -14.80 -4.95 0.41
C GLY A 268 -16.07 -4.20 0.81
N GLU A 269 -16.32 -3.08 0.14
CA GLU A 269 -17.55 -2.27 0.17
C GLU A 269 -17.59 -1.09 1.17
N GLU A 270 -16.64 -0.16 1.00
CA GLU A 270 -17.01 1.26 0.88
C GLU A 270 -17.16 1.59 -0.62
N GLU A 271 -18.11 2.48 -0.95
CA GLU A 271 -18.55 2.96 -2.28
C GLU A 271 -19.69 2.21 -2.98
N GLU A 272 -20.93 2.61 -2.68
CA GLU A 272 -21.85 3.35 -3.59
C GLU A 272 -23.31 3.05 -3.21
N GLU A 273 -23.98 3.98 -2.55
CA GLU A 273 -25.38 4.31 -2.87
C GLU A 273 -25.76 5.67 -2.24
N GLY A 274 -25.82 6.68 -3.10
CA GLY A 274 -26.19 8.05 -2.75
C GLY A 274 -26.66 8.79 -4.00
N LEU A 275 -27.77 8.34 -4.59
CA LEU A 275 -28.58 9.10 -5.54
C LEU A 275 -30.06 8.76 -5.34
N GLY A 276 -30.76 9.69 -4.69
CA GLY A 276 -32.18 9.68 -4.38
C GLY A 276 -32.52 10.84 -3.47
#